data_AF-A0A0G2ESI2-F1
#
_entry.id   AF-A0A0G2ESI2-F1
#
_cell.length_a   1.000
_cell.length_b   1.000
_cell.length_c   1.000
_cell.angle_alpha   90.00
_cell.angle_beta   90.00
_cell.angle_gamma   90.00
#
_symmetry.space_group_name_H-M   'P 1'
#
loop_
_entity.id
_entity.type
_entity.pdbx_description
1 polymer ?
#
loop_
_entity_poly.entity_id
_entity_poly.type
_entity_poly.pdbx_seq_one_letter_code
_entity_poly.pdbx_strand_id
1 'polypeptide(L)'
;MSNDQENPDVEALAKNQIWFRVENNTAFELVSESSFADWGDVSEPPSSGSGGHVVSSRSPFTGSAGMVGYSIVGGSETMYLRFLGSNPYLSAKPNYSTSAVLDRDAPIDQPNYNWLYYREEKDDSKPFEGGSLKVTSQIGQADEAIAIFTVNLIK
;
A
#
# COMPACT_ATOMS: atom_id res chain seq x y z
N MET A 1 -20.31 11.78 40.84
CA MET A 1 -21.06 10.67 40.20
C MET A 1 -21.83 11.32 39.05
N SER A 2 -21.14 11.47 37.92
CA SER A 2 -21.23 10.66 36.68
C SER A 2 -22.51 11.02 35.89
N ASN A 3 -22.51 11.16 34.57
CA ASN A 3 -21.73 10.45 33.56
C ASN A 3 -21.15 11.41 32.52
N ASP A 4 -19.85 11.23 32.26
CA ASP A 4 -19.31 11.35 30.91
C ASP A 4 -20.02 10.30 30.05
N GLN A 5 -20.97 10.73 29.21
CA GLN A 5 -21.34 9.96 28.04
C GLN A 5 -20.48 10.50 26.90
N GLU A 6 -19.29 9.92 26.77
CA GLU A 6 -18.60 9.88 25.48
C GLU A 6 -19.62 9.40 24.45
N ASN A 7 -19.95 10.27 23.50
CA ASN A 7 -20.88 9.97 22.45
C ASN A 7 -20.21 8.93 21.52
N PRO A 8 -20.67 7.66 21.50
CA PRO A 8 -20.04 6.59 20.72
C PRO A 8 -20.08 6.88 19.20
N ASP A 9 -20.91 7.83 18.77
CA ASP A 9 -21.03 8.24 17.36
C ASP A 9 -19.81 9.05 16.85
N VAL A 10 -18.94 9.56 17.74
CA VAL A 10 -17.71 10.26 17.33
C VAL A 10 -16.58 9.26 17.01
N GLU A 11 -16.61 8.05 17.57
CA GLU A 11 -15.68 6.97 17.24
C GLU A 11 -16.08 6.18 15.99
N ALA A 12 -17.35 6.29 15.55
CA ALA A 12 -17.94 5.53 14.46
C ALA A 12 -18.15 6.32 13.15
N LEU A 13 -17.57 7.53 13.01
CA LEU A 13 -17.31 8.04 11.66
C LEU A 13 -16.34 7.07 11.01
N ALA A 14 -16.79 6.35 9.97
CA ALA A 14 -15.97 5.42 9.22
C ALA A 14 -14.65 6.12 8.85
N LYS A 15 -13.57 5.74 9.55
CA LYS A 15 -12.29 6.41 9.37
C LYS A 15 -11.83 6.11 7.96
N ASN A 16 -11.49 7.16 7.22
CA ASN A 16 -10.91 6.99 5.90
C ASN A 16 -9.60 6.20 6.07
N GLN A 17 -9.49 5.05 5.43
CA GLN A 17 -8.40 4.11 5.68
C GLN A 17 -8.11 3.26 4.45
N ILE A 18 -6.91 2.70 4.43
CA ILE A 18 -6.44 1.77 3.40
C ILE A 18 -5.81 0.57 4.09
N TRP A 19 -6.41 -0.60 3.87
CA TRP A 19 -5.76 -1.87 4.09
C TRP A 19 -4.98 -2.25 2.84
N PHE A 20 -3.71 -2.59 3.00
CA PHE A 20 -2.89 -3.14 1.94
C PHE A 20 -2.99 -4.66 2.01
N ARG A 21 -3.14 -5.29 0.85
CA ARG A 21 -3.12 -6.74 0.69
C ARG A 21 -2.20 -7.11 -0.44
N VAL A 22 -1.25 -7.99 -0.17
CA VAL A 22 -0.29 -8.48 -1.17
C VAL A 22 -0.56 -9.95 -1.42
N GLU A 23 -0.89 -10.28 -2.67
CA GLU A 23 -1.12 -11.64 -3.14
C GLU A 23 0.13 -12.11 -3.89
N ASN A 24 0.93 -12.95 -3.24
CA ASN A 24 2.12 -13.52 -3.84
C ASN A 24 1.80 -14.86 -4.52
N ASN A 25 1.68 -14.84 -5.84
CA ASN A 25 1.47 -16.02 -6.68
C ASN A 25 2.79 -16.57 -7.26
N THR A 26 3.92 -16.23 -6.64
CA THR A 26 5.24 -16.77 -7.01
C THR A 26 5.63 -17.90 -6.05
N ALA A 27 6.68 -18.64 -6.40
CA ALA A 27 7.28 -19.63 -5.49
C ALA A 27 8.32 -19.00 -4.53
N PHE A 28 8.58 -17.70 -4.65
CA PHE A 28 9.60 -16.99 -3.89
C PHE A 28 8.97 -16.22 -2.73
N GLU A 29 9.69 -16.12 -1.63
CA GLU A 29 9.23 -15.38 -0.46
C GLU A 29 9.30 -13.87 -0.70
N LEU A 30 8.27 -13.15 -0.23
CA LEU A 30 8.31 -11.69 -0.13
C LEU A 30 8.79 -11.32 1.28
N VAL A 31 9.86 -10.54 1.34
CA VAL A 31 10.38 -9.99 2.59
C VAL A 31 9.83 -8.58 2.75
N SER A 32 9.04 -8.36 3.82
CA SER A 32 8.50 -7.03 4.14
C SER A 32 9.62 -6.06 4.50
N GLU A 33 9.53 -4.84 3.97
CA GLU A 33 10.42 -3.73 4.29
C GLU A 33 9.72 -2.72 5.21
N SER A 34 9.82 -1.43 4.92
CA SER A 34 9.20 -0.36 5.68
C SER A 34 7.89 0.12 5.04
N SER A 35 7.23 1.06 5.73
CA SER A 35 6.03 1.75 5.28
C SER A 35 6.20 3.25 5.45
N PHE A 36 5.48 4.01 4.64
CA PHE A 36 5.43 5.46 4.68
C PHE A 36 3.97 5.91 4.53
N ALA A 37 3.55 6.88 5.33
CA ALA A 37 2.27 7.56 5.17
C ALA A 37 2.53 9.01 4.73
N ASP A 38 2.00 9.37 3.56
CA ASP A 38 1.97 10.74 3.04
C ASP A 38 0.89 11.54 3.76
N TRP A 39 -0.30 10.94 3.87
CA TRP A 39 -1.43 11.45 4.65
C TRP A 39 -1.96 10.37 5.58
N GLY A 40 -2.29 10.78 6.80
CA GLY A 40 -2.72 9.87 7.85
C GLY A 40 -1.55 9.32 8.65
N ASP A 41 -1.76 8.18 9.28
CA ASP A 41 -0.81 7.49 10.13
C ASP A 41 -0.70 6.01 9.72
N VAL A 42 0.51 5.45 9.75
CA VAL A 42 0.69 3.99 9.65
C VAL A 42 0.19 3.38 10.95
N SER A 43 -0.94 2.66 10.87
CA SER A 43 -1.50 1.90 12.00
C SER A 43 -0.78 0.56 12.14
N GLU A 44 -0.55 -0.12 11.01
CA GLU A 44 0.18 -1.38 10.96
C GLU A 44 1.19 -1.36 9.80
N PRO A 45 2.48 -1.63 10.04
CA PRO A 45 3.45 -1.81 8.96
C PRO A 45 3.23 -3.15 8.24
N PRO A 46 3.77 -3.31 7.01
CA PRO A 46 3.75 -4.60 6.32
C PRO A 46 4.49 -5.67 7.13
N SER A 47 3.96 -6.89 7.13
CA SER A 47 4.54 -8.05 7.80
C SER A 47 4.24 -9.34 7.04
N SER A 48 4.77 -10.47 7.53
CA SER A 48 4.37 -11.79 7.02
C SER A 48 2.87 -12.01 7.26
N GLY A 49 2.06 -11.86 6.21
CA GLY A 49 0.61 -12.04 6.22
C GLY A 49 -0.23 -10.76 6.28
N SER A 50 0.38 -9.59 6.46
CA SER A 50 -0.31 -8.28 6.39
C SER A 50 0.38 -7.38 5.36
N GLY A 51 -0.41 -6.74 4.50
CA GLY A 51 0.11 -5.75 3.56
C GLY A 51 0.46 -4.41 4.23
N GLY A 52 0.01 -4.19 5.47
CA GLY A 52 0.02 -2.92 6.16
C GLY A 52 -1.34 -2.21 6.18
N HIS A 53 -1.45 -1.17 7.00
CA HIS A 53 -2.68 -0.42 7.25
C HIS A 53 -2.36 1.06 7.49
N VAL A 54 -2.96 1.92 6.68
CA VAL A 54 -2.86 3.38 6.83
C VAL A 54 -4.25 3.92 7.16
N VAL A 55 -4.35 4.71 8.22
CA VAL A 55 -5.60 5.31 8.68
C VAL A 55 -5.50 6.82 8.60
N SER A 56 -6.61 7.51 8.36
CA SER A 56 -6.67 8.96 8.52
C SER A 56 -6.19 9.32 9.93
N SER A 57 -5.39 10.38 10.04
CA SER A 57 -4.92 10.85 11.34
C SER A 57 -6.12 11.32 12.19
N ARG A 58 -5.90 11.65 13.46
CA ARG A 58 -6.95 12.05 14.42
C ARG A 58 -7.83 13.25 13.98
N SER A 59 -7.57 13.84 12.82
CA SER A 59 -8.44 14.78 12.13
C SER A 59 -9.49 14.03 11.30
N PRO A 60 -10.79 14.15 11.60
CA PRO A 60 -11.86 13.47 10.84
C PRO A 60 -12.03 14.01 9.40
N PHE A 61 -11.21 14.98 8.97
CA PHE A 61 -11.30 15.65 7.68
C PHE A 61 -10.09 15.39 6.76
N THR A 62 -9.34 14.32 7.02
CA THR A 62 -8.12 14.00 6.28
C THR A 62 -8.23 12.61 5.64
N GLY A 63 -7.71 12.47 4.41
CA GLY A 63 -7.66 11.17 3.74
C GLY A 63 -6.55 10.30 4.31
N SER A 64 -6.38 9.13 3.72
CA SER A 64 -5.28 8.22 3.99
C SER A 64 -4.49 7.97 2.70
N ALA A 65 -3.17 8.05 2.76
CA ALA A 65 -2.33 7.76 1.62
C ALA A 65 -0.94 7.32 2.08
N GLY A 66 -0.40 6.30 1.42
CA GLY A 66 0.89 5.76 1.80
C GLY A 66 1.44 4.73 0.84
N MET A 67 2.62 4.22 1.18
CA MET A 67 3.36 3.23 0.43
C MET A 67 3.94 2.17 1.36
N VAL A 68 3.95 0.93 0.89
CA VAL A 68 4.59 -0.21 1.56
C VAL A 68 5.62 -0.85 0.63
N GLY A 69 6.70 -1.34 1.23
CA GLY A 69 7.83 -1.95 0.52
C GLY A 69 7.97 -3.45 0.78
N TYR A 70 8.38 -4.17 -0.26
CA TYR A 70 8.80 -5.57 -0.16
C TYR A 70 10.04 -5.79 -1.03
N SER A 71 10.81 -6.82 -0.73
CA SER A 71 11.77 -7.41 -1.65
C SER A 71 11.44 -8.87 -1.94
N ILE A 72 11.89 -9.36 -3.09
CA ILE A 72 11.75 -10.74 -3.53
C ILE A 72 13.10 -11.22 -4.06
N VAL A 73 13.57 -12.35 -3.53
CA VAL A 73 14.90 -12.90 -3.84
C VAL A 73 14.72 -14.18 -4.65
N GLY A 74 15.36 -14.24 -5.81
CA GLY A 74 15.40 -15.42 -6.67
C GLY A 74 16.84 -15.68 -7.08
N GLY A 75 17.39 -16.84 -6.72
CA GLY A 75 18.77 -17.19 -7.05
C GLY A 75 19.78 -16.12 -6.61
N SER A 76 20.33 -15.39 -7.58
CA SER A 76 21.26 -14.27 -7.37
C SER A 76 20.65 -12.88 -7.60
N GLU A 77 19.37 -12.80 -7.96
CA GLU A 77 18.64 -11.58 -8.25
C GLU A 77 17.78 -11.17 -7.04
N THR A 78 17.73 -9.87 -6.75
CA THR A 78 16.80 -9.29 -5.78
C THR A 78 16.04 -8.17 -6.47
N MET A 79 14.72 -8.27 -6.45
CA MET A 79 13.83 -7.22 -6.94
C MET A 79 13.12 -6.56 -5.77
N TYR A 80 12.83 -5.27 -5.92
CA TYR A 80 12.21 -4.43 -4.91
C TYR A 80 10.84 -4.00 -5.39
N LEU A 81 9.81 -4.26 -4.59
CA LEU A 81 8.42 -4.00 -4.91
C LEU A 81 7.94 -2.80 -4.10
N ARG A 82 7.30 -1.84 -4.77
CA ARG A 82 6.75 -0.63 -4.15
C ARG A 82 5.27 -0.58 -4.45
N PHE A 83 4.45 -0.51 -3.40
CA PHE A 83 2.99 -0.54 -3.50
C PHE A 83 2.41 0.69 -2.85
N LEU A 84 1.68 1.49 -3.63
CA LEU A 84 1.08 2.75 -3.17
C LEU A 84 -0.44 2.65 -3.17
N GLY A 85 -1.05 3.20 -2.13
CA GLY A 85 -2.50 3.42 -2.03
C GLY A 85 -2.80 4.86 -1.62
N SER A 86 -3.87 5.42 -2.16
CA SER A 86 -4.40 6.74 -1.82
C SER A 86 -5.92 6.72 -1.80
N ASN A 87 -6.49 7.19 -0.70
CA ASN A 87 -7.90 7.28 -0.39
C ASN A 87 -8.19 8.70 0.09
N PRO A 88 -8.55 9.62 -0.82
CA PRO A 88 -8.84 11.00 -0.48
C PRO A 88 -10.13 11.14 0.34
N TYR A 89 -10.15 12.06 1.29
CA TYR A 89 -11.34 12.34 2.11
C TYR A 89 -12.56 12.72 1.27
N LEU A 90 -13.76 12.26 1.66
CA LEU A 90 -15.06 12.53 1.03
C LEU A 90 -15.12 12.23 -0.48
N SER A 91 -14.37 11.23 -0.94
CA SER A 91 -14.28 10.91 -2.38
C SER A 91 -13.93 12.14 -3.24
N ALA A 92 -13.17 13.10 -2.69
CA ALA A 92 -12.79 14.32 -3.42
C ALA A 92 -12.08 13.99 -4.75
N LYS A 93 -11.45 12.81 -4.81
CA LYS A 93 -11.03 12.11 -6.02
C LYS A 93 -11.27 10.60 -5.83
N PRO A 94 -11.33 9.82 -6.93
CA PRO A 94 -11.34 8.36 -6.83
C PRO A 94 -10.12 7.83 -6.08
N ASN A 95 -10.31 6.72 -5.38
CA ASN A 95 -9.21 6.02 -4.73
C ASN A 95 -8.25 5.51 -5.80
N TYR A 96 -6.96 5.59 -5.50
CA TYR A 96 -5.88 5.30 -6.43
C TYR A 96 -4.90 4.29 -5.82
N SER A 97 -4.43 3.37 -6.64
CA SER A 97 -3.34 2.46 -6.30
C SER A 97 -2.40 2.33 -7.47
N THR A 98 -1.13 2.11 -7.20
CA THR A 98 -0.11 1.89 -8.23
C THR A 98 1.04 1.06 -7.66
N SER A 99 1.82 0.45 -8.53
CA SER A 99 2.88 -0.47 -8.16
C SER A 99 4.11 -0.34 -9.06
N ALA A 100 5.27 -0.72 -8.53
CA ALA A 100 6.51 -0.76 -9.29
C ALA A 100 7.36 -1.98 -8.91
N VAL A 101 8.15 -2.46 -9.89
CA VAL A 101 9.23 -3.43 -9.70
C VAL A 101 10.56 -2.76 -10.04
N LEU A 102 11.47 -2.74 -9.08
CA LEU A 102 12.76 -2.07 -9.16
C LEU A 102 13.90 -3.10 -9.05
N ASP A 103 14.97 -2.85 -9.80
CA ASP A 103 16.23 -3.60 -9.79
C ASP A 103 17.26 -3.01 -8.80
N ARG A 104 16.81 -2.06 -7.97
CA ARG A 104 17.61 -1.37 -6.96
C ARG A 104 16.80 -1.14 -5.70
N ASP A 105 17.49 -1.13 -4.56
CA ASP A 105 16.89 -0.74 -3.30
C ASP A 105 16.57 0.76 -3.31
N ALA A 106 15.29 1.09 -3.38
CA ALA A 106 14.78 2.45 -3.29
C ALA A 106 14.05 2.65 -1.96
N PRO A 107 14.43 3.61 -1.11
CA PRO A 107 13.80 3.80 0.20
C PRO A 107 12.28 3.99 0.14
N ILE A 108 11.59 3.60 1.21
CA ILE A 108 10.15 3.86 1.39
C ILE A 108 9.98 5.23 2.05
N ASP A 109 9.97 6.27 1.24
CA ASP A 109 9.97 7.67 1.68
C ASP A 109 9.12 8.59 0.78
N GLN A 110 9.02 9.86 1.15
CA GLN A 110 8.24 10.86 0.41
C GLN A 110 8.70 11.03 -1.05
N PRO A 111 10.00 11.18 -1.38
CA PRO A 111 10.43 11.25 -2.78
C PRO A 111 9.98 10.07 -3.63
N ASN A 112 10.14 8.83 -3.13
CA ASN A 112 9.75 7.64 -3.87
C ASN A 112 8.24 7.44 -3.92
N TYR A 113 7.50 7.80 -2.85
CA TYR A 113 6.04 7.87 -2.88
C TYR A 113 5.55 8.83 -3.97
N ASN A 114 6.10 10.05 -4.04
CA ASN A 114 5.72 11.05 -5.04
C ASN A 114 6.03 10.57 -6.46
N TRP A 115 7.22 10.00 -6.67
CA TRP A 115 7.59 9.41 -7.96
C TRP A 115 6.57 8.35 -8.39
N LEU A 116 6.21 7.45 -7.47
CA LEU A 116 5.26 6.38 -7.75
C LEU A 116 3.83 6.92 -7.97
N TYR A 117 3.39 7.91 -7.18
CA TYR A 117 2.07 8.53 -7.28
C TYR A 117 1.83 9.23 -8.62
N TYR A 118 2.85 9.90 -9.17
CA TYR A 118 2.77 10.62 -10.44
C TYR A 118 3.18 9.78 -11.65
N ARG A 119 3.48 8.49 -11.45
CA ARG A 119 3.81 7.58 -12.55
C ARG A 119 2.57 7.34 -13.44
N GLU A 120 2.79 7.30 -14.75
CA GLU A 120 1.71 7.02 -15.72
C GLU A 120 1.31 5.54 -15.70
N GLU A 121 2.27 4.61 -15.60
CA GLU A 121 1.97 3.19 -15.52
C GLU A 121 1.54 2.79 -14.11
N LYS A 122 0.41 2.07 -14.05
CA LYS A 122 -0.17 1.54 -12.81
C LYS A 122 0.40 0.18 -12.40
N ASP A 123 0.73 -0.61 -13.40
CA ASP A 123 1.25 -1.98 -13.30
C ASP A 123 2.67 -2.01 -13.86
N ASP A 124 3.48 -2.92 -13.37
CA ASP A 124 4.89 -3.00 -13.75
C ASP A 124 5.35 -4.44 -13.98
N SER A 125 6.40 -4.60 -14.77
CA SER A 125 6.91 -5.91 -15.16
C SER A 125 8.39 -5.86 -15.46
N LYS A 126 9.16 -6.76 -14.85
CA LYS A 126 10.62 -6.88 -15.04
C LYS A 126 11.05 -8.33 -15.24
N PRO A 127 12.11 -8.59 -16.01
CA PRO A 127 12.72 -9.92 -16.06
C PRO A 127 13.13 -10.38 -14.66
N PHE A 128 12.89 -11.64 -14.33
CA PHE A 128 13.26 -12.25 -13.05
C PHE A 128 13.23 -13.77 -13.17
N GLU A 129 14.30 -14.46 -12.76
CA GLU A 129 14.34 -15.93 -12.66
C GLU A 129 13.90 -16.66 -13.94
N GLY A 130 14.36 -16.17 -15.10
CA GLY A 130 14.04 -16.75 -16.41
C GLY A 130 12.62 -16.51 -16.91
N GLY A 131 11.80 -15.74 -16.17
CA GLY A 131 10.49 -15.27 -16.57
C GLY A 131 10.36 -13.76 -16.42
N SER A 132 9.13 -13.30 -16.23
CA SER A 132 8.79 -11.90 -15.97
C SER A 132 8.00 -11.77 -14.68
N LEU A 133 8.58 -11.07 -13.70
CA LEU A 133 7.90 -10.69 -12.48
C LEU A 133 6.97 -9.52 -12.78
N LYS A 134 5.67 -9.76 -12.73
CA LYS A 134 4.62 -8.78 -12.99
C LYS A 134 3.87 -8.45 -11.71
N VAL A 135 3.67 -7.17 -11.46
CA VAL A 135 2.81 -6.64 -10.39
C VAL A 135 1.64 -5.90 -10.98
N THR A 136 0.45 -6.14 -10.42
CA THR A 136 -0.78 -5.42 -10.78
C THR A 136 -1.44 -4.86 -9.54
N SER A 137 -2.14 -3.73 -9.66
CA SER A 137 -2.81 -3.09 -8.51
C SER A 137 -4.28 -2.74 -8.75
N GLN A 138 -5.08 -2.87 -7.69
CA GLN A 138 -6.47 -2.44 -7.64
C GLN A 138 -6.83 -1.92 -6.26
N ILE A 139 -7.82 -1.02 -6.16
CA ILE A 139 -8.28 -0.47 -4.89
C ILE A 139 -9.79 -0.26 -4.90
N GLY A 140 -10.43 -0.63 -3.79
CA GLY A 140 -11.85 -0.34 -3.53
C GLY A 140 -12.11 1.17 -3.41
N GLN A 141 -13.34 1.60 -3.67
CA GLN A 141 -13.72 3.03 -3.68
C GLN A 141 -14.46 3.48 -2.41
N ALA A 142 -14.53 2.63 -1.37
CA ALA A 142 -15.12 2.97 -0.08
C ALA A 142 -14.12 3.76 0.79
N ASP A 143 -14.62 4.43 1.83
CA ASP A 143 -13.76 5.07 2.84
C ASP A 143 -12.90 4.06 3.60
N GLU A 144 -13.41 2.84 3.80
CA GLU A 144 -12.60 1.68 4.15
C GLU A 144 -12.17 0.97 2.87
N ALA A 145 -11.03 1.39 2.32
CA ALA A 145 -10.49 0.85 1.09
C ALA A 145 -9.57 -0.35 1.36
N ILE A 146 -9.59 -1.31 0.43
CA ILE A 146 -8.57 -2.36 0.35
C ILE A 146 -7.82 -2.17 -0.96
N ALA A 147 -6.51 -1.93 -0.88
CA ALA A 147 -5.58 -1.91 -2.00
C ALA A 147 -4.95 -3.31 -2.15
N ILE A 148 -5.24 -3.97 -3.26
CA ILE A 148 -4.76 -5.33 -3.55
C ILE A 148 -3.66 -5.25 -4.61
N PHE A 149 -2.51 -5.84 -4.30
CA PHE A 149 -1.36 -5.95 -5.18
C PHE A 149 -1.10 -7.42 -5.45
N THR A 150 -1.12 -7.83 -6.72
CA THR A 150 -0.91 -9.23 -7.10
C THR A 150 0.45 -9.35 -7.78
N VAL A 151 1.32 -10.18 -7.20
CA VAL A 151 2.68 -10.47 -7.68
C VAL A 151 2.66 -11.81 -8.39
N ASN A 152 3.01 -11.84 -9.68
CA ASN A 152 3.00 -13.06 -10.49
C ASN A 152 4.36 -13.24 -11.18
N LEU A 153 4.80 -14.49 -11.32
CA LEU A 153 5.89 -14.84 -12.22
C LEU A 153 5.30 -15.49 -13.48
N ILE A 154 5.44 -14.80 -14.62
CA ILE A 154 5.00 -15.28 -15.92
C ILE A 154 6.19 -15.95 -16.60
N LYS A 155 6.07 -17.22 -16.98
CA LYS A 155 7.10 -17.99 -17.69
C LYS A 155 6.87 -17.98 -19.20
#